data_AF-A0A2Z7ABY5-F1
#
_entry.id   AF-A0A2Z7ABY5-F1
#
_cell.length_a   1.000
_cell.length_b   1.000
_cell.length_c   1.000
_cell.angle_alpha   90.00
_cell.angle_beta   90.00
_cell.angle_gamma   90.00
#
_symmetry.space_group_name_H-M   'P 1'
#
loop_
_entity.id
_entity.type
_entity.pdbx_description
1 polymer ?
#
loop_
_entity_poly.entity_id
_entity_poly.type
_entity_poly.pdbx_seq_one_letter_code
_entity_poly.pdbx_strand_id
1 'polypeptide(L)'
;MQSFADSLAVAPSVQLALEQQQLSSSSSSSSSSLHFDKTDIDATASSQLPISQDLSALFADFQATLSEQLFESESNISSKLHKIEQHVRDSLIDQAAVFKSLSQEARQENRTLDDVQTIRFNDFRKHVLEQNASIFIGLADVRKEVDAIHAKVDIMASRLNDIQKEAEATKEAHSHQLFEIQSQAQENHAVIHAQLSENVDHIHRGRADKKGESGSRGPQQPAATQISGSAVTPSFEQRVQMAQRRIIHTVINADAATRESQEAAERDRERRRKEAQSLKRRGKVAAEVFNSLLLLKFQAVQ
;
A
#
# COMPACT_ATOMS: atom_id res chain seq x y z
N MET A 1 -7.45 -24.02 -24.41
CA MET A 1 -8.31 -23.27 -25.35
C MET A 1 -7.40 -22.71 -26.45
N GLN A 2 -6.79 -23.57 -27.25
CA GLN A 2 -7.30 -24.21 -28.48
C GLN A 2 -7.10 -23.29 -29.69
N SER A 3 -6.22 -23.78 -30.56
CA SER A 3 -5.66 -23.21 -31.78
C SER A 3 -6.70 -23.00 -32.88
N PHE A 4 -6.64 -21.87 -33.57
CA PHE A 4 -7.25 -21.68 -34.88
C PHE A 4 -6.15 -21.65 -35.93
N ALA A 5 -5.75 -22.84 -36.37
CA ALA A 5 -5.18 -23.06 -37.69
C ALA A 5 -6.29 -23.70 -38.55
N ASP A 6 -6.17 -23.53 -39.86
CA ASP A 6 -6.98 -24.13 -40.93
C ASP A 6 -8.18 -23.33 -41.42
N SER A 7 -7.92 -22.47 -42.41
CA SER A 7 -8.87 -22.15 -43.47
C SER A 7 -8.15 -21.95 -44.80
N LEU A 8 -7.83 -23.11 -45.38
CA LEU A 8 -7.86 -23.50 -46.79
C LEU A 8 -7.83 -22.37 -47.84
N ALA A 9 -6.67 -22.28 -48.50
CA ALA A 9 -6.50 -21.67 -49.80
C ALA A 9 -7.39 -22.38 -50.85
N VAL A 10 -8.34 -21.66 -51.42
CA VAL A 10 -9.07 -22.05 -52.63
C VAL A 10 -8.48 -21.25 -53.79
N ALA A 11 -7.61 -21.90 -54.57
CA ALA A 11 -7.17 -21.39 -55.86
C ALA A 11 -7.92 -22.16 -56.97
N PRO A 12 -8.49 -21.50 -57.98
CA PRO A 12 -9.06 -22.21 -59.12
C PRO A 12 -7.93 -22.62 -60.07
N SER A 13 -7.68 -23.93 -60.18
CA SER A 13 -6.80 -24.52 -61.18
C SER A 13 -7.51 -24.55 -62.54
N VAL A 14 -6.95 -23.85 -63.53
CA VAL A 14 -7.37 -23.92 -64.93
C VAL A 14 -6.83 -25.22 -65.54
N GLN A 15 -7.71 -26.15 -65.90
CA GLN A 15 -7.35 -27.36 -66.65
C GLN A 15 -7.24 -27.02 -68.15
N LEU A 16 -6.01 -26.96 -68.66
CA LEU A 16 -5.70 -26.99 -70.10
C LEU A 16 -5.72 -28.46 -70.56
N ALA A 17 -6.73 -28.85 -71.32
CA ALA A 17 -6.76 -30.14 -72.01
C ALA A 17 -5.92 -30.03 -73.30
N LEU A 18 -4.78 -30.72 -73.33
CA LEU A 18 -3.99 -30.95 -74.54
C LEU A 18 -4.61 -32.15 -75.28
N GLU A 19 -5.30 -31.91 -76.39
CA GLU A 19 -5.74 -32.97 -77.29
C GLU A 19 -4.60 -33.34 -78.25
N GLN A 20 -3.96 -34.47 -77.95
CA GLN A 20 -2.90 -35.08 -78.74
C GLN A 20 -3.53 -35.81 -79.94
N GLN A 21 -3.66 -35.14 -81.09
CA GLN A 21 -4.01 -35.80 -82.34
C GLN A 21 -2.84 -36.64 -82.86
N GLN A 22 -2.81 -37.91 -82.45
CA GLN A 22 -2.17 -38.98 -83.20
C GLN A 22 -3.14 -39.46 -84.29
N LEU A 23 -2.79 -39.23 -85.56
CA LEU A 23 -3.29 -40.08 -86.64
C LEU A 23 -2.10 -40.58 -87.45
N SER A 24 -1.89 -41.87 -87.28
CA SER A 24 -0.85 -42.71 -87.86
C SER A 24 -1.05 -42.92 -89.35
N SER A 25 0.07 -42.96 -90.05
CA SER A 25 0.25 -43.49 -91.39
C SER A 25 -0.38 -44.89 -91.54
N SER A 26 -1.14 -45.10 -92.62
CA SER A 26 -1.47 -46.44 -93.13
C SER A 26 -1.14 -46.49 -94.61
N SER A 27 -0.08 -47.22 -94.94
CA SER A 27 0.30 -47.58 -96.30
C SER A 27 -0.28 -48.94 -96.65
N SER A 28 -1.06 -49.02 -97.74
CA SER A 28 -1.21 -50.23 -98.55
C SER A 28 -1.66 -49.88 -99.97
N SER A 29 -0.67 -49.93 -100.86
CA SER A 29 -0.68 -50.52 -102.21
C SER A 29 -1.95 -50.50 -103.06
N SER A 30 -1.94 -49.64 -104.08
CA SER A 30 -2.30 -50.01 -105.45
C SER A 30 -1.45 -49.21 -106.43
N SER A 31 -0.42 -49.86 -106.96
CA SER A 31 0.47 -49.30 -107.96
C SER A 31 -0.25 -49.19 -109.32
N SER A 32 -0.56 -47.97 -109.76
CA SER A 32 -0.72 -47.68 -111.19
C SER A 32 0.54 -46.96 -111.65
N SER A 33 1.45 -47.71 -112.26
CA SER A 33 2.69 -47.19 -112.82
C SER A 33 2.35 -46.41 -114.10
N LEU A 34 2.35 -45.07 -114.01
CA LEU A 34 2.24 -44.21 -115.17
C LEU A 34 3.61 -44.13 -115.85
N HIS A 35 3.78 -44.94 -116.90
CA HIS A 35 4.94 -44.93 -117.77
C HIS A 35 4.86 -43.70 -118.69
N PHE A 36 5.65 -42.67 -118.39
CA PHE A 36 5.79 -41.52 -119.28
C PHE A 36 6.92 -41.81 -120.28
N ASP A 37 6.55 -42.16 -121.50
CA ASP A 37 7.50 -42.18 -122.62
C ASP A 37 7.94 -40.76 -122.96
N LYS A 38 9.20 -40.59 -123.36
CA LYS A 38 9.84 -39.29 -123.62
C LYS A 38 9.28 -38.54 -124.85
N THR A 39 8.22 -39.07 -125.47
CA THR A 39 7.54 -38.49 -126.63
C THR A 39 6.17 -37.89 -126.32
N ASP A 40 5.72 -37.88 -125.05
CA ASP A 40 4.40 -37.33 -124.66
C ASP A 40 4.45 -35.88 -124.11
N ILE A 41 5.58 -35.18 -124.31
CA ILE A 41 5.79 -33.77 -123.90
C ILE A 41 6.00 -32.85 -125.13
N ASP A 42 5.63 -33.29 -126.33
CA ASP A 42 5.58 -32.42 -127.52
C ASP A 42 4.15 -32.15 -127.97
N ALA A 43 3.39 -31.55 -127.06
CA ALA A 43 2.27 -30.68 -127.40
C ALA A 43 2.22 -29.56 -126.37
N THR A 44 3.25 -28.72 -126.40
CA THR A 44 3.25 -27.39 -125.80
C THR A 44 2.22 -26.51 -126.52
N ALA A 45 0.93 -26.84 -126.40
CA ALA A 45 -0.09 -25.80 -126.37
C ALA A 45 -0.07 -25.32 -124.92
N SER A 46 0.84 -24.38 -124.65
CA SER A 46 0.79 -23.47 -123.53
C SER A 46 -0.56 -22.74 -123.58
N SER A 47 -1.65 -23.40 -123.20
CA SER A 47 -2.88 -22.75 -122.76
C SER A 47 -2.63 -22.30 -121.32
N GLN A 48 -1.61 -21.44 -121.18
CA GLN A 48 -1.61 -20.44 -120.14
C GLN A 48 -2.82 -19.58 -120.48
N LEU A 49 -3.98 -19.99 -119.97
CA LEU A 49 -5.12 -19.10 -119.83
C LEU A 49 -4.52 -17.82 -119.28
N PRO A 50 -4.62 -16.67 -119.98
CA PRO A 50 -4.26 -15.42 -119.39
C PRO A 50 -5.31 -15.25 -118.29
N ILE A 51 -5.01 -15.76 -117.09
CA ILE A 51 -5.58 -15.23 -115.87
C ILE A 51 -5.23 -13.77 -116.02
N SER A 52 -6.26 -12.99 -116.37
CA SER A 52 -6.11 -11.58 -116.71
C SER A 52 -5.17 -10.98 -115.68
N GLN A 53 -4.13 -10.28 -116.12
CA GLN A 53 -3.14 -9.64 -115.25
C GLN A 53 -3.83 -8.82 -114.14
N ASP A 54 -5.05 -8.38 -114.43
CA ASP A 54 -6.05 -7.74 -113.57
C ASP A 54 -6.52 -8.58 -112.35
N LEU A 55 -6.73 -9.90 -112.50
CA LEU A 55 -7.14 -10.79 -111.39
C LEU A 55 -5.98 -11.13 -110.44
N SER A 56 -4.77 -11.32 -110.96
CA SER A 56 -3.58 -11.50 -110.12
C SER A 56 -3.25 -10.23 -109.32
N ALA A 57 -3.44 -9.06 -109.92
CA ALA A 57 -3.30 -7.77 -109.24
C ALA A 57 -4.35 -7.60 -108.13
N LEU A 58 -5.63 -7.88 -108.41
CA LEU A 58 -6.70 -7.85 -107.41
C LEU A 58 -6.45 -8.81 -106.23
N PHE A 59 -5.93 -10.01 -106.49
CA PHE A 59 -5.59 -10.97 -105.44
C PHE A 59 -4.39 -10.51 -104.59
N ALA A 60 -3.37 -9.92 -105.21
CA ALA A 60 -2.23 -9.33 -104.51
C ALA A 60 -2.65 -8.14 -103.63
N ASP A 61 -3.51 -7.25 -104.14
CA ASP A 61 -4.07 -6.12 -103.38
C ASP A 61 -4.93 -6.60 -102.20
N PHE A 62 -5.74 -7.64 -102.40
CA PHE A 62 -6.51 -8.26 -101.32
C PHE A 62 -5.59 -8.86 -100.24
N GLN A 63 -4.53 -9.56 -100.64
CA GLN A 63 -3.55 -10.13 -99.72
C GLN A 63 -2.78 -9.04 -98.95
N ALA A 64 -2.41 -7.94 -99.62
CA ALA A 64 -1.77 -6.79 -99.00
C ALA A 64 -2.71 -6.12 -97.97
N THR A 65 -3.96 -5.84 -98.37
CA THR A 65 -4.97 -5.22 -97.52
C THR A 65 -5.28 -6.06 -96.28
N LEU A 66 -5.42 -7.39 -96.45
CA LEU A 66 -5.62 -8.30 -95.31
C LEU A 66 -4.42 -8.33 -94.38
N SER A 67 -3.20 -8.37 -94.92
CA SER A 67 -1.98 -8.41 -94.11
C SER A 67 -1.81 -7.12 -93.31
N GLU A 68 -2.12 -5.97 -93.91
CA GLU A 68 -2.09 -4.66 -93.25
C GLU A 68 -3.14 -4.57 -92.13
N GLN A 69 -4.37 -4.98 -92.39
CA GLN A 69 -5.43 -5.05 -91.37
C GLN A 69 -5.04 -5.97 -90.20
N LEU A 70 -4.46 -7.13 -90.48
CA LEU A 70 -4.05 -8.09 -89.47
C LEU A 70 -2.89 -7.52 -88.62
N PHE A 71 -1.87 -6.94 -89.26
CA PHE A 71 -0.76 -6.29 -88.59
C PHE A 71 -1.20 -5.10 -87.71
N GLU A 72 -2.08 -4.23 -88.22
CA GLU A 72 -2.65 -3.12 -87.45
C GLU A 72 -3.44 -3.65 -86.23
N SER A 73 -4.23 -4.70 -86.41
CA SER A 73 -5.00 -5.31 -85.32
C SER A 73 -4.09 -5.95 -84.25
N GLU A 74 -3.03 -6.66 -84.66
CA GLU A 74 -2.04 -7.26 -83.76
C GLU A 74 -1.28 -6.20 -82.99
N SER A 75 -0.83 -5.14 -83.67
CA SER A 75 -0.17 -3.99 -83.07
C SER A 75 -1.09 -3.28 -82.06
N ASN A 76 -2.36 -3.06 -82.40
CA ASN A 76 -3.35 -2.47 -81.51
C ASN A 76 -3.56 -3.32 -80.24
N ILE A 77 -3.77 -4.63 -80.41
CA ILE A 77 -3.95 -5.58 -79.32
C ILE A 77 -2.70 -5.60 -78.43
N SER A 78 -1.52 -5.71 -79.02
CA SER A 78 -0.24 -5.73 -78.29
C SER A 78 -0.04 -4.44 -77.48
N SER A 79 -0.34 -3.28 -78.06
CA SER A 79 -0.22 -1.99 -77.37
C SER A 79 -1.17 -1.86 -76.17
N LYS A 80 -2.40 -2.37 -76.30
CA LYS A 80 -3.39 -2.39 -75.19
C LYS A 80 -2.97 -3.38 -74.11
N LEU A 81 -2.50 -4.56 -74.49
CA LEU A 81 -2.03 -5.58 -73.55
C LEU A 81 -0.82 -5.07 -72.76
N HIS A 82 0.12 -4.39 -73.40
CA HIS A 82 1.26 -3.77 -72.74
C HIS A 82 0.84 -2.68 -71.74
N LYS A 83 -0.15 -1.83 -72.07
CA LYS A 83 -0.69 -0.84 -71.13
C LYS A 83 -1.37 -1.49 -69.92
N ILE A 84 -2.14 -2.56 -70.13
CA ILE A 84 -2.78 -3.31 -69.04
C ILE A 84 -1.72 -3.95 -68.15
N GLU A 85 -0.72 -4.61 -68.74
CA GLU A 85 0.39 -5.23 -68.02
C GLU A 85 1.15 -4.21 -67.17
N GLN A 86 1.47 -3.04 -67.74
CA GLN A 86 2.13 -1.96 -67.03
C GLN A 86 1.28 -1.46 -65.84
N HIS A 87 0.00 -1.18 -66.07
CA HIS A 87 -0.91 -0.74 -65.00
C HIS A 87 -1.05 -1.78 -63.89
N VAL A 88 -1.12 -3.08 -64.24
CA VAL A 88 -1.17 -4.17 -63.24
C VAL A 88 0.14 -4.24 -62.45
N ARG A 89 1.30 -4.11 -63.10
CA ARG A 89 2.61 -4.07 -62.43
C ARG A 89 2.69 -2.90 -61.46
N ASP A 90 2.35 -1.70 -61.90
CA ASP A 90 2.41 -0.49 -61.07
C ASP A 90 1.46 -0.61 -59.88
N SER A 91 0.23 -1.07 -60.10
CA SER A 91 -0.74 -1.30 -59.03
C SER A 91 -0.28 -2.36 -58.01
N LEU A 92 0.38 -3.44 -58.46
CA LEU A 92 0.97 -4.44 -57.56
C LEU A 92 2.12 -3.87 -56.74
N ILE A 93 2.96 -3.02 -57.33
CA ILE A 93 4.05 -2.32 -56.63
C ILE A 93 3.49 -1.40 -55.54
N ASP A 94 2.48 -0.61 -55.87
CA ASP A 94 1.81 0.29 -54.93
C ASP A 94 1.16 -0.50 -53.78
N GLN A 95 0.47 -1.59 -54.10
CA GLN A 95 -0.15 -2.46 -53.10
C GLN A 95 0.89 -3.09 -52.17
N ALA A 96 2.04 -3.52 -52.70
CA ALA A 96 3.14 -4.06 -51.91
C ALA A 96 3.74 -2.99 -50.97
N ALA A 97 3.86 -1.74 -51.43
CA ALA A 97 4.34 -0.63 -50.62
C ALA A 97 3.38 -0.33 -49.45
N VAL A 98 2.07 -0.28 -49.71
CA VAL A 98 1.04 -0.07 -48.68
C VAL A 98 1.01 -1.21 -47.67
N PHE A 99 1.09 -2.46 -48.12
CA PHE A 99 1.13 -3.60 -47.20
C PHE A 99 2.38 -3.57 -46.30
N LYS A 100 3.53 -3.19 -46.86
CA LYS A 100 4.77 -3.05 -46.12
C LYS A 100 4.68 -1.93 -45.07
N SER A 101 4.14 -0.76 -45.41
CA SER A 101 3.97 0.33 -44.44
C SER A 101 3.00 -0.05 -43.33
N LEU A 102 1.83 -0.61 -43.67
CA LEU A 102 0.83 -1.04 -42.69
C LEU A 102 1.37 -2.09 -41.72
N SER A 103 2.08 -3.09 -42.23
CA SER A 103 2.68 -4.13 -41.38
C SER A 103 3.84 -3.61 -40.54
N GLN A 104 4.52 -2.55 -40.95
CA GLN A 104 5.52 -1.86 -40.14
C GLN A 104 4.87 -0.99 -39.06
N GLU A 105 3.82 -0.25 -39.41
CA GLU A 105 3.02 0.57 -38.51
C GLU A 105 2.37 -0.27 -37.41
N ALA A 106 1.69 -1.36 -37.75
CA ALA A 106 1.09 -2.28 -36.78
C ALA A 106 2.13 -2.87 -35.80
N ARG A 107 3.34 -3.18 -36.28
CA ARG A 107 4.43 -3.62 -35.40
C ARG A 107 4.91 -2.50 -34.49
N GLN A 108 4.97 -1.27 -35.00
CA GLN A 108 5.38 -0.12 -34.21
C GLN A 108 4.35 0.23 -33.14
N GLU A 109 3.06 0.22 -33.49
CA GLU A 109 1.95 0.45 -32.56
C GLU A 109 2.00 -0.55 -31.40
N ASN A 110 2.17 -1.85 -31.69
CA ASN A 110 2.30 -2.87 -30.66
C ASN A 110 3.48 -2.61 -29.70
N ARG A 111 4.65 -2.21 -30.23
CA ARG A 111 5.79 -1.84 -29.37
C ARG A 111 5.48 -0.63 -28.50
N THR A 112 4.88 0.42 -29.08
CA THR A 112 4.53 1.62 -28.31
C THR A 112 3.49 1.34 -27.24
N LEU A 113 2.54 0.44 -27.51
CA LEU A 113 1.52 0.02 -26.55
C LEU A 113 2.18 -0.73 -25.39
N ASP A 114 3.06 -1.70 -25.69
CA ASP A 114 3.84 -2.45 -24.70
C ASP A 114 4.71 -1.55 -23.82
N ASP A 115 5.41 -0.58 -24.43
CA ASP A 115 6.21 0.42 -23.72
C ASP A 115 5.34 1.25 -22.76
N VAL A 116 4.20 1.77 -23.25
CA VAL A 116 3.27 2.57 -22.45
C VAL A 116 2.69 1.75 -21.30
N GLN A 117 2.34 0.48 -21.52
CA GLN A 117 1.85 -0.40 -20.46
C GLN A 117 2.94 -0.66 -19.41
N THR A 118 4.17 -0.93 -19.84
CA THR A 118 5.31 -1.15 -18.97
C THR A 118 5.60 0.08 -18.10
N ILE A 119 5.59 1.29 -18.68
CA ILE A 119 5.76 2.54 -17.94
C ILE A 119 4.66 2.69 -16.88
N ARG A 120 3.39 2.51 -17.27
CA ARG A 120 2.24 2.67 -16.36
C ARG A 120 2.28 1.66 -15.21
N PHE A 121 2.70 0.43 -15.48
CA PHE A 121 2.88 -0.60 -14.46
C PHE A 121 4.04 -0.26 -13.50
N ASN A 122 5.16 0.24 -14.01
CA ASN A 122 6.29 0.65 -13.17
C ASN A 122 5.93 1.85 -12.29
N ASP A 123 5.18 2.82 -12.81
CA ASP A 123 4.68 3.96 -12.04
C ASP A 123 3.74 3.50 -10.93
N PHE A 124 2.82 2.58 -11.23
CA PHE A 124 1.95 1.98 -10.22
C PHE A 124 2.77 1.26 -9.14
N ARG A 125 3.74 0.43 -9.52
CA ARG A 125 4.62 -0.27 -8.57
C ARG A 125 5.37 0.70 -7.67
N LYS A 126 5.91 1.78 -8.23
CA LYS A 126 6.61 2.83 -7.48
C LYS A 126 5.67 3.47 -6.46
N HIS A 127 4.45 3.84 -6.88
CA HIS A 127 3.47 4.45 -6.00
C HIS A 127 3.07 3.54 -4.84
N VAL A 128 2.83 2.25 -5.11
CA VAL A 128 2.53 1.26 -4.07
C VAL A 128 3.68 1.09 -3.08
N LEU A 129 4.93 1.05 -3.58
CA LEU A 129 6.12 0.96 -2.71
C LEU A 129 6.26 2.19 -1.81
N GLU A 130 6.03 3.38 -2.35
CA GLU A 130 6.10 4.64 -1.59
C GLU A 130 5.01 4.72 -0.51
N GLN A 131 3.76 4.36 -0.84
CA GLN A 131 2.68 4.28 0.13
C GLN A 131 2.98 3.27 1.25
N ASN A 132 3.47 2.08 0.90
CA ASN A 132 3.84 1.06 1.88
C ASN A 132 4.95 1.55 2.80
N ALA A 133 5.98 2.23 2.27
CA ALA A 133 7.04 2.82 3.08
C ALA A 133 6.48 3.86 4.07
N SER A 134 5.57 4.73 3.62
CA SER A 134 4.89 5.71 4.49
C SER A 134 4.08 5.03 5.59
N ILE A 135 3.32 3.97 5.27
CA ILE A 135 2.54 3.19 6.25
C ILE A 135 3.46 2.55 7.29
N PHE A 136 4.58 1.95 6.88
CA PHE A 136 5.52 1.34 7.82
C PHE A 136 6.15 2.35 8.77
N ILE A 137 6.46 3.56 8.29
CA ILE A 137 6.92 4.66 9.15
C ILE A 137 5.84 5.03 10.17
N GLY A 138 4.60 5.26 9.71
CA GLY A 138 3.48 5.57 10.60
C GLY A 138 3.23 4.49 11.65
N LEU A 139 3.32 3.21 11.26
CA LEU A 139 3.15 2.07 12.15
C LEU A 139 4.27 1.99 13.20
N ALA A 140 5.51 2.30 12.83
CA ALA A 140 6.62 2.36 13.77
C ALA A 140 6.42 3.43 14.84
N ASP A 141 5.85 4.59 14.47
CA ASP A 141 5.54 5.65 15.41
C ASP A 141 4.38 5.29 16.35
N VAL A 142 3.32 4.65 15.83
CA VAL A 142 2.25 4.08 16.67
C VAL A 142 2.79 3.07 17.67
N ARG A 143 3.70 2.17 17.25
CA ARG A 143 4.33 1.20 18.16
C ARG A 143 5.09 1.90 19.29
N LYS A 144 5.87 2.95 19.00
CA LYS A 144 6.56 3.71 20.05
C LYS A 144 5.60 4.36 21.04
N GLU A 145 4.46 4.87 20.56
CA GLU A 145 3.43 5.45 21.43
C GLU A 145 2.79 4.39 22.32
N VAL A 146 2.48 3.21 21.77
CA VAL A 146 1.96 2.06 22.54
C VAL A 146 2.96 1.62 23.61
N ASP A 147 4.24 1.50 23.28
CA ASP A 147 5.29 1.14 24.25
C ASP A 147 5.39 2.18 25.38
N ALA A 148 5.29 3.47 25.05
CA ALA A 148 5.29 4.55 26.04
C ALA A 148 4.04 4.54 26.94
N ILE A 149 2.88 4.20 26.38
CA ILE A 149 1.64 4.02 27.16
C ILE A 149 1.77 2.82 28.08
N HIS A 150 2.30 1.69 27.60
CA HIS A 150 2.50 0.48 28.40
C HIS A 150 3.38 0.76 29.62
N ALA A 151 4.51 1.45 29.43
CA ALA A 151 5.37 1.86 30.54
C ALA A 151 4.66 2.74 31.58
N LYS A 152 3.76 3.64 31.15
CA LYS A 152 2.95 4.44 32.09
C LYS A 152 1.95 3.58 32.85
N VAL A 153 1.32 2.62 32.19
CA VAL A 153 0.39 1.68 32.81
C VAL A 153 1.11 0.83 33.86
N ASP A 154 2.32 0.36 33.59
CA ASP A 154 3.13 -0.39 34.55
C ASP A 154 3.47 0.44 35.80
N ILE A 155 3.87 1.70 35.61
CA ILE A 155 4.12 2.63 36.73
C ILE A 155 2.84 2.85 37.53
N MET A 156 1.69 3.04 36.87
CA MET A 156 0.41 3.21 37.54
C MET A 156 0.02 1.95 38.33
N ALA A 157 0.23 0.76 37.77
CA ALA A 157 -0.02 -0.50 38.44
C ALA A 157 0.85 -0.68 39.69
N SER A 158 2.14 -0.33 39.61
CA SER A 158 3.05 -0.35 40.77
C SER A 158 2.58 0.60 41.87
N ARG A 159 2.28 1.86 41.52
CA ARG A 159 1.80 2.85 42.49
C ARG A 159 0.49 2.44 43.14
N LEU A 160 -0.42 1.82 42.39
CA LEU A 160 -1.67 1.31 42.92
C LEU A 160 -1.42 0.20 43.96
N ASN A 161 -0.49 -0.72 43.67
CA ASN A 161 -0.09 -1.76 44.62
C ASN A 161 0.55 -1.18 45.89
N ASP A 162 1.38 -0.14 45.77
CA ASP A 162 2.01 0.52 46.92
C ASP A 162 0.96 1.22 47.80
N ILE A 163 0.02 1.96 47.19
CA ILE A 163 -1.11 2.59 47.89
C ILE A 163 -1.95 1.53 48.60
N GLN A 164 -2.23 0.41 47.94
CA GLN A 164 -3.01 -0.68 48.55
C GLN A 164 -2.30 -1.27 49.78
N LYS A 165 -0.97 -1.48 49.71
CA LYS A 165 -0.18 -1.97 50.84
C LYS A 165 -0.15 -0.97 52.00
N GLU A 166 0.06 0.31 51.70
CA GLU A 166 0.08 1.37 52.72
C GLU A 166 -1.29 1.55 53.39
N ALA A 167 -2.37 1.48 52.61
CA ALA A 167 -3.73 1.53 53.13
C ALA A 167 -4.02 0.35 54.07
N GLU A 168 -3.63 -0.86 53.69
CA GLU A 168 -3.80 -2.04 54.56
C GLU A 168 -2.95 -1.93 55.82
N ALA A 169 -1.67 -1.53 55.71
CA ALA A 169 -0.80 -1.34 56.87
C ALA A 169 -1.35 -0.27 57.84
N THR A 170 -1.87 0.83 57.32
CA THR A 170 -2.49 1.91 58.12
C THR A 170 -3.76 1.43 58.81
N LYS A 171 -4.58 0.66 58.10
CA LYS A 171 -5.80 0.04 58.66
C LYS A 171 -5.45 -0.92 59.80
N GLU A 172 -4.46 -1.80 59.63
CA GLU A 172 -4.01 -2.72 60.69
C GLU A 172 -3.42 -1.96 61.89
N ALA A 173 -2.61 -0.93 61.65
CA ALA A 173 -2.08 -0.09 62.72
C ALA A 173 -3.19 0.60 63.54
N HIS A 174 -4.20 1.17 62.87
CA HIS A 174 -5.36 1.76 63.55
C HIS A 174 -6.20 0.71 64.28
N SER A 175 -6.35 -0.49 63.71
CA SER A 175 -7.05 -1.62 64.35
C SER A 175 -6.37 -2.01 65.67
N HIS A 176 -5.04 -2.14 65.66
CA HIS A 176 -4.26 -2.41 66.87
C HIS A 176 -4.41 -1.31 67.93
N GLN A 177 -4.28 -0.03 67.55
CA GLN A 177 -4.47 1.09 68.48
C GLN A 177 -5.87 1.09 69.11
N LEU A 178 -6.90 0.82 68.31
CA LEU A 178 -8.28 0.76 68.80
C LEU A 178 -8.48 -0.41 69.77
N PHE A 179 -7.89 -1.57 69.50
CA PHE A 179 -7.92 -2.72 70.39
C PHE A 179 -7.21 -2.45 71.73
N GLU A 180 -6.04 -1.82 71.71
CA GLU A 180 -5.32 -1.41 72.93
C GLU A 180 -6.15 -0.46 73.79
N ILE A 181 -6.78 0.56 73.18
CA ILE A 181 -7.66 1.51 73.87
C ILE A 181 -8.86 0.78 74.50
N GLN A 182 -9.48 -0.15 73.77
CA GLN A 182 -10.60 -0.94 74.29
C GLN A 182 -10.17 -1.83 75.47
N SER A 183 -9.02 -2.50 75.36
CA SER A 183 -8.46 -3.31 76.45
C SER A 183 -8.20 -2.47 77.70
N GLN A 184 -7.60 -1.29 77.54
CA GLN A 184 -7.34 -0.40 78.67
C GLN A 184 -8.62 0.14 79.30
N ALA A 185 -9.62 0.49 78.48
CA ALA A 185 -10.92 0.93 78.98
C ALA A 185 -11.63 -0.19 79.77
N GLN A 186 -11.52 -1.44 79.31
CA GLN A 186 -12.07 -2.61 79.99
C GLN A 186 -11.39 -2.86 81.34
N GLU A 187 -10.06 -2.77 81.39
CA GLU A 187 -9.29 -2.88 82.63
C GLU A 187 -9.67 -1.76 83.62
N ASN A 188 -9.71 -0.51 83.15
CA ASN A 188 -10.12 0.64 83.95
C ASN A 188 -11.54 0.46 84.52
N HIS A 189 -12.48 -0.04 83.70
CA HIS A 189 -13.83 -0.36 84.14
C HIS A 189 -13.84 -1.43 85.25
N ALA A 190 -13.04 -2.49 85.10
CA ALA A 190 -12.92 -3.54 86.11
C ALA A 190 -12.36 -3.00 87.45
N VAL A 191 -11.33 -2.15 87.41
CA VAL A 191 -10.75 -1.51 88.61
C VAL A 191 -11.77 -0.62 89.31
N ILE A 192 -12.46 0.26 88.57
CA ILE A 192 -13.49 1.15 89.14
C ILE A 192 -14.63 0.31 89.75
N HIS A 193 -15.08 -0.74 89.07
CA HIS A 193 -16.12 -1.62 89.57
C HIS A 193 -15.70 -2.32 90.89
N ALA A 194 -14.44 -2.79 90.98
CA ALA A 194 -13.90 -3.39 92.20
C ALA A 194 -13.85 -2.38 93.36
N GLN A 195 -13.35 -1.16 93.12
CA GLN A 195 -13.29 -0.09 94.13
C GLN A 195 -14.68 0.33 94.61
N LEU A 196 -15.66 0.42 93.72
CA LEU A 196 -17.05 0.72 94.09
C LEU A 196 -17.66 -0.41 94.91
N SER A 197 -17.40 -1.67 94.54
CA SER A 197 -17.87 -2.83 95.29
C SER A 197 -17.32 -2.83 96.71
N GLU A 198 -16.02 -2.56 96.88
CA GLU A 198 -15.39 -2.43 98.21
C GLU A 198 -16.03 -1.31 99.04
N ASN A 199 -16.29 -0.14 98.44
CA ASN A 199 -16.97 0.96 99.12
C ASN A 199 -18.39 0.59 99.55
N VAL A 200 -19.15 -0.08 98.68
CA VAL A 200 -20.51 -0.56 98.98
C VAL A 200 -20.47 -1.57 100.14
N ASP A 201 -19.52 -2.52 100.12
CA ASP A 201 -19.33 -3.49 101.19
C ASP A 201 -18.91 -2.83 102.51
N HIS A 202 -18.06 -1.81 102.47
CA HIS A 202 -17.68 -1.01 103.64
C HIS A 202 -18.89 -0.29 104.25
N ILE A 203 -19.76 0.29 103.41
CA ILE A 203 -21.01 0.93 103.86
C ILE A 203 -21.95 -0.11 104.50
N HIS A 204 -22.10 -1.29 103.88
CA HIS A 204 -22.92 -2.36 104.43
C HIS A 204 -22.37 -2.90 105.77
N ARG A 205 -21.06 -3.11 105.88
CA ARG A 205 -20.38 -3.53 107.12
C ARG A 205 -20.50 -2.47 108.21
N GLY A 206 -20.21 -1.22 107.88
CA GLY A 206 -20.36 -0.07 108.77
C GLY A 206 -21.80 0.23 109.17
N ARG A 207 -22.82 -0.38 108.54
CA ARG A 207 -24.24 -0.34 108.93
C ARG A 207 -24.65 -1.55 109.76
N ALA A 208 -24.10 -2.74 109.49
CA ALA A 208 -24.30 -3.95 110.29
C ALA A 208 -23.65 -3.82 111.70
N ASP A 209 -22.51 -3.14 111.79
CA ASP A 209 -21.78 -2.93 113.04
C ASP A 209 -22.28 -1.72 113.87
N LYS A 210 -23.33 -1.00 113.44
CA LYS A 210 -23.98 0.06 114.27
C LYS A 210 -24.98 -0.50 115.27
N LYS A 211 -24.61 -1.59 115.94
CA LYS A 211 -25.25 -2.06 117.17
C LYS A 211 -24.21 -2.37 118.24
N GLY A 212 -23.31 -1.43 118.51
CA GLY A 212 -22.40 -1.50 119.66
C GLY A 212 -21.14 -0.66 119.49
N GLU A 213 -21.11 0.45 120.21
CA GLU A 213 -19.91 1.20 120.64
C GLU A 213 -18.98 1.84 119.59
N SER A 214 -19.12 3.15 119.55
CA SER A 214 -18.18 4.18 119.13
C SER A 214 -16.71 3.89 119.52
N GLY A 215 -15.80 3.90 118.55
CA GLY A 215 -14.35 3.82 118.79
C GLY A 215 -13.51 4.19 117.57
N SER A 216 -13.07 5.44 117.51
CA SER A 216 -12.24 6.02 116.44
C SER A 216 -10.87 5.33 116.26
N ARG A 217 -10.59 4.85 115.05
CA ARG A 217 -9.23 4.80 114.47
C ARG A 217 -9.32 4.81 112.95
N GLY A 218 -8.89 5.92 112.35
CA GLY A 218 -9.01 6.18 110.92
C GLY A 218 -8.12 5.30 110.06
N PRO A 219 -8.55 4.93 108.84
CA PRO A 219 -7.67 4.37 107.82
C PRO A 219 -6.91 5.49 107.09
N GLN A 220 -5.59 5.29 106.92
CA GLN A 220 -4.68 6.16 106.17
C GLN A 220 -5.11 6.30 104.70
N GLN A 221 -5.16 7.54 104.21
CA GLN A 221 -5.30 7.89 102.80
C GLN A 221 -4.06 7.46 101.99
N PRO A 222 -4.22 6.94 100.76
CA PRO A 222 -3.12 6.84 99.80
C PRO A 222 -2.74 8.23 99.28
N ALA A 223 -1.44 8.48 99.14
CA ALA A 223 -0.86 9.75 98.72
C ALA A 223 -1.41 10.20 97.35
N ALA A 224 -2.05 11.37 97.34
CA ALA A 224 -2.37 12.09 96.11
C ALA A 224 -1.08 12.72 95.55
N THR A 225 -0.60 12.19 94.43
CA THR A 225 0.42 12.84 93.62
C THR A 225 -0.15 14.16 93.09
N GLN A 226 0.42 15.27 93.54
CA GLN A 226 0.16 16.59 92.99
C GLN A 226 0.60 16.62 91.52
N ILE A 227 -0.36 16.81 90.61
CA ILE A 227 -0.07 17.27 89.25
C ILE A 227 -0.26 18.79 89.26
N SER A 228 0.81 19.48 89.64
CA SER A 228 0.99 20.90 89.38
C SER A 228 1.26 21.08 87.89
N GLY A 229 0.37 21.79 87.21
CA GLY A 229 0.45 21.98 85.76
C GLY A 229 -0.80 22.66 85.22
N SER A 230 -1.04 23.89 85.67
CA SER A 230 -2.05 24.79 85.09
C SER A 230 -1.67 25.15 83.65
N ALA A 231 -1.89 24.24 82.71
CA ALA A 231 -2.20 24.56 81.33
C ALA A 231 -3.70 24.32 81.18
N VAL A 232 -4.47 25.40 81.00
CA VAL A 232 -5.91 25.35 80.73
C VAL A 232 -6.12 24.32 79.62
N THR A 233 -6.63 23.15 80.00
CA THR A 233 -6.84 22.07 79.05
C THR A 233 -8.03 22.50 78.19
N PRO A 234 -7.83 22.78 76.89
CA PRO A 234 -8.92 23.28 76.05
C PRO A 234 -10.08 22.29 76.07
N SER A 235 -11.31 22.80 76.14
CA SER A 235 -12.53 21.99 76.10
C SER A 235 -12.49 21.01 74.92
N PHE A 236 -13.17 19.87 75.03
CA PHE A 236 -13.29 18.90 73.94
C PHE A 236 -13.69 19.58 72.63
N GLU A 237 -14.63 20.52 72.68
CA GLU A 237 -15.08 21.29 71.52
C GLU A 237 -13.96 22.18 70.94
N GLN A 238 -13.15 22.80 71.78
CA GLN A 238 -11.98 23.58 71.34
C GLN A 238 -10.91 22.68 70.72
N ARG A 239 -10.68 21.47 71.25
CA ARG A 239 -9.74 20.51 70.65
C ARG A 239 -10.20 20.03 69.28
N VAL A 240 -11.50 19.77 69.12
CA VAL A 240 -12.10 19.40 67.82
C VAL A 240 -11.97 20.56 66.82
N GLN A 241 -12.28 21.80 67.22
CA GLN A 241 -12.11 22.96 66.33
C GLN A 241 -10.63 23.22 65.97
N MET A 242 -9.70 23.05 66.91
CA MET A 242 -8.27 23.17 66.65
C MET A 242 -7.77 22.07 65.70
N ALA A 243 -8.26 20.83 65.86
CA ALA A 243 -7.95 19.73 64.95
C ALA A 243 -8.52 19.99 63.55
N GLN A 244 -9.77 20.44 63.42
CA GLN A 244 -10.36 20.83 62.14
C GLN A 244 -9.59 21.95 61.44
N ARG A 245 -9.22 23.02 62.17
CA ARG A 245 -8.42 24.12 61.59
C ARG A 245 -7.04 23.64 61.14
N ARG A 246 -6.39 22.75 61.90
CA ARG A 246 -5.11 22.14 61.50
C ARG A 246 -5.26 21.31 60.23
N ILE A 247 -6.29 20.47 60.14
CA ILE A 247 -6.55 19.65 58.95
C ILE A 247 -6.76 20.53 57.72
N ILE A 248 -7.60 21.56 57.82
CA ILE A 248 -7.85 22.50 56.71
C ILE A 248 -6.57 23.19 56.28
N HIS A 249 -5.77 23.69 57.23
CA HIS A 249 -4.51 24.37 56.92
C HIS A 249 -3.47 23.42 56.30
N THR A 250 -3.41 22.17 56.76
CA THR A 250 -2.55 21.13 56.18
C THR A 250 -2.96 20.80 54.74
N VAL A 251 -4.27 20.67 54.47
CA VAL A 251 -4.77 20.42 53.11
C VAL A 251 -4.49 21.60 52.18
N ILE A 252 -4.73 22.83 52.62
CA ILE A 252 -4.45 24.04 51.83
C ILE A 252 -2.95 24.17 51.53
N ASN A 253 -2.09 23.91 52.52
CA ASN A 253 -0.64 23.97 52.31
C ASN A 253 -0.12 22.85 51.39
N ALA A 254 -0.67 21.64 51.52
CA ALA A 254 -0.32 20.52 50.64
C ALA A 254 -0.77 20.80 49.19
N ASP A 255 -1.95 21.38 49.01
CA ASP A 255 -2.47 21.76 47.70
C ASP A 255 -1.64 22.90 47.08
N ALA A 256 -1.28 23.92 47.87
CA ALA A 256 -0.39 25.00 47.44
C ALA A 256 1.00 24.49 47.01
N ALA A 257 1.60 23.59 47.79
CA ALA A 257 2.89 22.98 47.46
C ALA A 257 2.81 22.10 46.19
N THR A 258 1.70 21.39 46.02
CA THR A 258 1.45 20.55 44.83
C THR A 258 1.32 21.43 43.58
N ARG A 259 0.58 22.55 43.68
CA ARG A 259 0.40 23.51 42.59
C ARG A 259 1.72 24.18 42.19
N GLU A 260 2.52 24.62 43.15
CA GLU A 260 3.83 25.24 42.90
C GLU A 260 4.80 24.26 42.25
N SER A 261 4.83 23.00 42.71
CA SER A 261 5.62 21.93 42.11
C SER A 261 5.22 21.65 40.66
N GLN A 262 3.92 21.64 40.38
CA GLN A 262 3.39 21.43 39.03
C GLN A 262 3.74 22.59 38.09
N GLU A 263 3.59 23.84 38.54
CA GLU A 263 4.01 25.03 37.79
C GLU A 263 5.53 25.06 37.53
N ALA A 264 6.34 24.64 38.49
CA ALA A 264 7.79 24.52 38.33
C ALA A 264 8.17 23.46 37.28
N ALA A 265 7.50 22.31 37.32
CA ALA A 265 7.69 21.24 36.34
C ALA A 265 7.22 21.67 34.94
N GLU A 266 6.18 22.48 34.83
CA GLU A 266 5.71 23.03 33.55
C GLU A 266 6.70 24.03 32.95
N ARG A 267 7.25 24.95 33.78
CA ARG A 267 8.33 25.86 33.38
C ARG A 267 9.58 25.12 32.90
N ASP A 268 9.95 24.01 33.55
CA ASP A 268 11.07 23.16 33.10
C ASP A 268 10.79 22.53 31.73
N ARG A 269 9.58 21.98 31.53
CA ARG A 269 9.18 21.41 30.23
C ARG A 269 9.20 22.45 29.12
N GLU A 270 8.76 23.67 29.40
CA GLU A 270 8.77 24.76 28.43
C GLU A 270 10.20 25.21 28.08
N ARG A 271 11.08 25.30 29.08
CA ARG A 271 12.51 25.57 28.87
C ARG A 271 13.14 24.54 27.92
N ARG A 272 12.94 23.25 28.19
CA ARG A 272 13.47 22.16 27.35
C ARG A 272 12.90 22.19 25.93
N ARG A 273 11.62 22.56 25.75
CA ARG A 273 11.04 22.78 24.41
C ARG A 273 11.73 23.91 23.66
N LYS A 274 11.99 25.06 24.31
CA LYS A 274 12.68 26.20 23.70
C LYS A 274 14.13 25.88 23.34
N GLU A 275 14.85 25.17 24.20
CA GLU A 275 16.22 24.72 23.94
C GLU A 275 16.28 23.74 22.76
N ALA A 276 15.37 22.76 22.69
CA ALA A 276 15.30 21.83 21.58
C ALA A 276 14.99 22.53 20.24
N GLN A 277 14.13 23.54 20.24
CA GLN A 277 13.87 24.36 19.03
C GLN A 277 15.09 25.19 18.63
N SER A 278 15.82 25.78 19.58
CA SER A 278 17.06 26.50 19.33
C SER A 278 18.13 25.60 18.71
N LEU A 279 18.31 24.38 19.26
CA LEU A 279 19.24 23.38 18.73
C LEU A 279 18.88 22.95 17.31
N LYS A 280 17.59 22.73 17.02
CA LYS A 280 17.13 22.43 15.64
C LYS A 280 17.45 23.57 14.67
N ARG A 281 17.22 24.83 15.07
CA ARG A 281 17.56 26.00 14.23
C ARG A 281 19.07 26.08 13.98
N ARG A 282 19.89 25.90 15.01
CA ARG A 282 21.36 25.88 14.89
C ARG A 282 21.86 24.73 14.01
N GLY A 283 21.28 23.54 14.14
CA GLY A 283 21.59 22.39 13.29
C GLY A 283 21.26 22.63 11.82
N LYS A 284 20.12 23.28 11.53
CA LYS A 284 19.74 23.65 10.16
C LYS A 284 20.72 24.64 9.54
N VAL A 285 21.10 25.68 10.28
CA VAL A 285 22.10 26.67 9.82
C VAL A 285 23.47 26.01 9.59
N ALA A 286 23.90 25.11 10.48
CA ALA A 286 25.16 24.39 10.29
C ALA A 286 25.16 23.50 9.04
N ALA A 287 24.04 22.83 8.74
CA ALA A 287 23.88 22.03 7.53
C ALA A 287 23.89 22.88 6.25
N GLU A 288 23.25 24.05 6.27
CA GLU A 288 23.29 25.00 5.16
C GLU A 288 24.72 25.51 4.90
N VAL A 289 25.44 25.90 5.97
CA VAL A 289 26.85 26.33 5.85
C VAL A 289 27.73 25.22 5.32
N PHE A 290 27.57 23.98 5.79
CA PHE A 290 28.35 22.83 5.33
C PHE A 290 28.11 22.54 3.84
N ASN A 291 26.85 22.59 3.39
CA ASN A 291 26.52 22.41 1.98
C ASN A 291 27.09 23.52 1.10
N SER A 292 27.01 24.78 1.54
CA SER A 292 27.64 25.90 0.82
C SER A 292 29.16 25.75 0.72
N LEU A 293 29.82 25.27 1.78
CA LEU A 293 31.27 25.05 1.78
C LEU A 293 31.68 23.91 0.84
N LEU A 294 30.89 22.83 0.78
CA LEU A 294 31.07 21.73 -0.16
C LEU A 294 30.94 22.20 -1.61
N LEU A 295 29.92 23.02 -1.89
CA LEU A 295 29.69 23.57 -3.23
C LEU A 295 30.85 24.48 -3.67
N LEU A 296 31.34 25.34 -2.77
CA LEU A 296 32.51 26.18 -3.00
C LEU A 296 33.79 25.37 -3.25
N LYS A 297 34.01 24.29 -2.49
CA LYS A 297 35.14 23.38 -2.73
C LYS A 297 35.03 22.65 -4.07
N PHE A 298 33.82 22.26 -4.47
CA PHE A 298 33.58 21.60 -5.75
C PHE A 298 33.87 22.55 -6.92
N GLN A 299 33.44 23.81 -6.82
CA GLN A 299 33.74 24.84 -7.83
C GLN A 299 35.22 25.23 -7.90
N ALA A 300 35.97 25.14 -6.79
CA ALA A 300 37.40 25.45 -6.78
C ALA A 300 38.31 24.35 -7.36
N VAL A 301 37.75 23.17 -7.67
CA VAL A 301 38.48 22.01 -8.23
C VAL A 301 38.26 21.84 -9.74
N GLN A 302 37.38 22.63 -10.35
CA GLN A 302 37.23 22.77 -11.81
C GLN A 302 37.97 24.00 -12.32
#